data_AF-A0A559KIR6-F1
#
_entry.id   AF-A0A559KIR6-F1
#
_cell.length_a   1.000
_cell.length_b   1.000
_cell.length_c   1.000
_cell.angle_alpha   90.00
_cell.angle_beta   90.00
_cell.angle_gamma   90.00
#
_symmetry.space_group_name_H-M   'P 1'
#
loop_
_entity.id
_entity.type
_entity.pdbx_description
1 polymer ?
#
loop_
_entity_poly.entity_id
_entity_poly.type
_entity_poly.pdbx_seq_one_letter_code
_entity_poly.pdbx_strand_id
1 'polypeptide(L)'
;MARGILDLWVSKSVSASEIVLVTDCYNGFPHDLHILQPGDEVTLMRGGIELPQITIVREKADECAFHYMELNPETAKKLGLKHGSRYRLTYDEESAQLMFNSMPTSRVNVPITIERSQNRQNRVVIGYSLLSMLGGTENPPSQLRIKKGPTTLKLRLVVPENELDEDFVLPSQAAAKLGLNSSDSHWLEYNQVTRMLYFTGDKSHGPQHVSQGFAEQPKQHKQPMQQANRSAKPVPTEWNTQQQNRTFSATGKPRSTNPTVNRTAKKTAAVTAQRKGSPFWINPMVVVPGSRTNR
;
A
#
# COMPACT_ATOMS: atom_id res chain seq x y z
N MET A 1 -10.57 -16.39 -18.88
CA MET A 1 -10.39 -15.95 -17.48
C MET A 1 -9.53 -14.69 -17.44
N ALA A 2 -10.10 -13.58 -17.01
CA ALA A 2 -9.37 -12.33 -16.83
C ALA A 2 -8.68 -12.29 -15.46
N ARG A 3 -7.56 -11.55 -15.35
CA ARG A 3 -6.78 -11.45 -14.10
C ARG A 3 -6.26 -10.04 -13.87
N GLY A 4 -6.02 -9.69 -12.62
CA GLY A 4 -5.37 -8.44 -12.25
C GLY A 4 -4.87 -8.46 -10.81
N ILE A 5 -3.99 -7.52 -10.47
CA ILE A 5 -3.50 -7.31 -9.11
C ILE A 5 -3.93 -5.92 -8.68
N LEU A 6 -4.52 -5.81 -7.50
CA LEU A 6 -4.96 -4.53 -6.95
C LEU A 6 -4.84 -4.50 -5.43
N ASP A 7 -4.85 -3.29 -4.89
CA ASP A 7 -4.93 -3.03 -3.46
C ASP A 7 -6.39 -2.86 -3.02
N LEU A 8 -6.69 -3.33 -1.82
CA LEU A 8 -8.04 -3.33 -1.30
C LEU A 8 -8.29 -2.18 -0.33
N TRP A 9 -9.27 -1.35 -0.65
CA TRP A 9 -9.76 -0.27 0.18
C TRP A 9 -11.12 -0.65 0.75
N VAL A 10 -11.35 -0.28 2.01
CA VAL A 10 -12.56 -0.66 2.73
C VAL A 10 -13.17 0.64 3.22
N SER A 11 -14.27 1.02 2.59
CA SER A 11 -14.89 2.33 2.79
C SER A 11 -16.37 2.20 3.10
N LYS A 12 -16.85 3.05 4.01
CA LYS A 12 -18.28 3.15 4.35
C LYS A 12 -19.10 3.86 3.28
N SER A 13 -18.45 4.54 2.33
CA SER A 13 -19.12 5.20 1.19
C SER A 13 -19.66 4.20 0.16
N VAL A 14 -19.12 2.98 0.12
CA VAL A 14 -19.52 1.94 -0.83
C VAL A 14 -20.66 1.10 -0.26
N SER A 15 -21.69 0.85 -1.07
CA SER A 15 -22.80 -0.04 -0.70
C SER A 15 -22.32 -1.47 -0.45
N ALA A 16 -23.04 -2.22 0.40
CA ALA A 16 -22.73 -3.63 0.65
C ALA A 16 -22.92 -4.52 -0.60
N SER A 17 -23.75 -4.08 -1.54
CA SER A 17 -24.05 -4.75 -2.82
C SER A 17 -23.14 -4.31 -3.97
N GLU A 18 -22.14 -3.47 -3.72
CA GLU A 18 -21.32 -2.88 -4.77
C GLU A 18 -19.83 -3.06 -4.46
N ILE A 19 -19.03 -3.06 -5.51
CA ILE A 19 -17.60 -2.81 -5.44
C ILE A 19 -17.23 -1.73 -6.44
N VAL A 20 -16.30 -0.86 -6.06
CA VAL A 20 -15.74 0.14 -6.97
C VAL A 20 -14.40 -0.37 -7.45
N LEU A 21 -14.20 -0.42 -8.76
CA LEU A 21 -12.97 -0.87 -9.39
C LEU A 21 -12.29 0.28 -10.12
N VAL A 22 -11.03 0.55 -9.75
CA VAL A 22 -10.20 1.59 -10.36
C VAL A 22 -8.91 0.96 -10.90
N THR A 23 -8.87 0.83 -12.22
CA THR A 23 -7.82 0.08 -12.94
C THR A 23 -6.99 0.94 -13.88
N ASP A 24 -7.23 2.25 -13.93
CA ASP A 24 -6.59 3.12 -14.92
C ASP A 24 -5.55 4.04 -14.25
N CYS A 25 -4.85 3.50 -13.24
CA CYS A 25 -3.84 4.22 -12.46
C CYS A 25 -2.53 4.39 -13.21
N TYR A 26 -1.72 5.37 -12.80
CA TYR A 26 -0.43 5.71 -13.43
C TYR A 26 0.53 4.51 -13.43
N ASN A 27 0.60 3.79 -12.31
CA ASN A 27 1.24 2.48 -12.29
C ASN A 27 0.23 1.37 -12.06
N GLY A 28 0.63 0.19 -12.49
CA GLY A 28 -0.16 -1.00 -12.33
C GLY A 28 0.49 -2.15 -13.04
N PHE A 29 0.26 -3.37 -12.54
CA PHE A 29 0.63 -4.53 -13.32
C PHE A 29 -0.39 -4.72 -14.44
N PRO A 30 0.05 -5.19 -15.62
CA PRO A 30 -0.86 -5.55 -16.70
C PRO A 30 -2.01 -6.42 -16.21
N HIS A 31 -3.23 -6.09 -16.64
CA HIS A 31 -4.44 -6.77 -16.21
C HIS A 31 -5.46 -6.88 -17.35
N ASP A 32 -6.34 -7.87 -17.23
CA ASP A 32 -7.44 -8.13 -18.15
C ASP A 32 -8.80 -7.75 -17.54
N LEU A 33 -8.79 -7.11 -16.37
CA LEU A 33 -10.01 -6.70 -15.65
C LEU A 33 -10.88 -5.67 -16.39
N HIS A 34 -10.43 -5.19 -17.55
CA HIS A 34 -11.23 -4.31 -18.41
C HIS A 34 -12.49 -5.00 -18.95
N ILE A 35 -12.53 -6.34 -18.93
CA ILE A 35 -13.71 -7.13 -19.34
C ILE A 35 -14.91 -6.91 -18.43
N LEU A 36 -14.68 -6.63 -17.14
CA LEU A 36 -15.73 -6.27 -16.20
C LEU A 36 -16.27 -4.89 -16.58
N GLN A 37 -17.54 -4.82 -16.95
CA GLN A 37 -18.23 -3.59 -17.30
C GLN A 37 -18.96 -3.00 -16.08
N PRO A 38 -19.17 -1.67 -16.05
CA PRO A 38 -20.06 -1.07 -15.07
C PRO A 38 -21.46 -1.67 -15.14
N GLY A 39 -22.02 -2.04 -14.00
CA GLY A 39 -23.34 -2.67 -13.89
C GLY A 39 -23.33 -4.20 -13.94
N ASP A 40 -22.20 -4.83 -14.27
CA ASP A 40 -22.09 -6.30 -14.21
C ASP A 40 -22.37 -6.80 -12.80
N GLU A 41 -23.16 -7.86 -12.69
CA GLU A 41 -23.36 -8.57 -11.43
C GLU A 41 -22.42 -9.78 -11.36
N VAL A 42 -21.66 -9.87 -10.29
CA VAL A 42 -20.71 -10.95 -10.05
C VAL A 42 -20.94 -11.61 -8.70
N THR A 43 -20.47 -12.85 -8.57
CA THR A 43 -20.32 -13.52 -7.28
C THR A 43 -18.90 -13.35 -6.78
N LEU A 44 -18.72 -12.69 -5.64
CA LEU A 44 -17.40 -12.56 -5.02
C LEU A 44 -17.04 -13.86 -4.28
N MET A 45 -15.83 -14.34 -4.49
CA MET A 45 -15.38 -15.61 -3.90
C MET A 45 -14.05 -15.49 -3.19
N ARG A 46 -13.97 -16.07 -1.98
CA ARG A 46 -12.71 -16.26 -1.27
C ARG A 46 -12.76 -17.43 -0.30
N GLY A 47 -11.84 -18.38 -0.45
CA GLY A 47 -11.66 -19.47 0.53
C GLY A 47 -12.93 -20.30 0.77
N GLY A 48 -13.75 -20.50 -0.26
CA GLY A 48 -15.03 -21.21 -0.17
C GLY A 48 -16.21 -20.37 0.30
N ILE A 49 -16.00 -19.10 0.64
CA ILE A 49 -17.08 -18.14 0.92
C ILE A 49 -17.51 -17.49 -0.39
N GLU A 50 -18.81 -17.45 -0.62
CA GLU A 50 -19.44 -16.85 -1.80
C GLU A 50 -20.40 -15.73 -1.37
N LEU A 51 -20.31 -14.58 -2.05
CA LEU A 51 -21.26 -13.49 -1.90
C LEU A 51 -21.84 -13.16 -3.29
N PRO A 52 -23.09 -13.57 -3.58
CA PRO A 52 -23.70 -13.35 -4.88
C PRO A 52 -24.19 -11.91 -5.04
N GLN A 53 -24.53 -11.56 -6.28
CA GLN A 53 -25.23 -10.31 -6.65
C GLN A 53 -24.50 -9.04 -6.22
N ILE A 54 -23.19 -8.99 -6.48
CA ILE A 54 -22.39 -7.78 -6.27
C ILE A 54 -22.24 -7.05 -7.59
N THR A 55 -22.66 -5.80 -7.62
CA THR A 55 -22.60 -4.93 -8.79
C THR A 55 -21.21 -4.30 -8.92
N ILE A 56 -20.65 -4.34 -10.13
CA ILE A 56 -19.40 -3.65 -10.47
C ILE A 56 -19.69 -2.19 -10.76
N VAL A 57 -19.04 -1.30 -10.04
CA VAL A 57 -18.93 0.12 -10.37
C VAL A 57 -17.51 0.36 -10.87
N ARG A 58 -17.33 1.09 -11.98
CA ARG A 58 -15.99 1.54 -12.40
C ARG A 58 -15.90 3.04 -12.31
N GLU A 59 -14.81 3.48 -11.69
CA GLU A 59 -14.44 4.87 -11.67
C GLU A 59 -13.19 5.06 -12.51
N LYS A 60 -13.12 6.23 -13.15
CA LYS A 60 -11.90 6.66 -13.82
C LYS A 60 -10.95 7.19 -12.75
N ALA A 61 -9.70 6.77 -12.86
CA ALA A 61 -8.64 7.35 -12.08
C ALA A 61 -8.28 8.72 -12.65
N ASP A 62 -8.51 9.79 -11.89
CA ASP A 62 -7.90 11.08 -12.24
C ASP A 62 -6.49 11.17 -11.65
N GLU A 63 -6.22 10.60 -10.46
CA GLU A 63 -4.89 10.62 -9.82
C GLU A 63 -4.73 9.40 -8.88
N CYS A 64 -4.24 8.25 -9.36
CA CYS A 64 -3.86 7.13 -8.49
C CYS A 64 -2.55 6.48 -8.90
N ALA A 65 -1.77 6.06 -7.90
CA ALA A 65 -0.46 5.45 -8.10
C ALA A 65 -0.52 3.96 -8.42
N PHE A 66 -1.55 3.22 -7.97
CA PHE A 66 -1.68 1.78 -8.22
C PHE A 66 -3.15 1.34 -8.24
N HIS A 67 -3.48 0.34 -9.05
CA HIS A 67 -4.85 -0.19 -9.16
C HIS A 67 -5.42 -0.59 -7.80
N TYR A 68 -6.67 -0.21 -7.57
CA TYR A 68 -7.35 -0.53 -6.32
C TYR A 68 -8.82 -0.88 -6.52
N MET A 69 -9.38 -1.49 -5.49
CA MET A 69 -10.80 -1.78 -5.39
C MET A 69 -11.31 -1.30 -4.04
N GLU A 70 -12.47 -0.67 -4.03
CA GLU A 70 -13.18 -0.33 -2.80
C GLU A 70 -14.37 -1.26 -2.57
N LEU A 71 -14.61 -1.57 -1.30
CA LEU A 71 -15.81 -2.29 -0.88
C LEU A 71 -16.27 -1.90 0.52
N ASN A 72 -17.50 -2.28 0.83
CA ASN A 72 -18.08 -2.07 2.14
C ASN A 72 -17.38 -2.91 3.24
N PRO A 73 -17.25 -2.40 4.48
CA PRO A 73 -16.71 -3.13 5.63
C PRO A 73 -17.40 -4.47 5.92
N GLU A 74 -18.71 -4.58 5.72
CA GLU A 74 -19.45 -5.82 5.97
C GLU A 74 -19.08 -6.91 4.96
N THR A 75 -19.03 -6.54 3.67
CA THR A 75 -18.60 -7.42 2.57
C THR A 75 -17.14 -7.86 2.79
N ALA A 76 -16.26 -6.93 3.19
CA ALA A 76 -14.87 -7.22 3.49
C ALA A 76 -14.75 -8.24 4.63
N LYS A 77 -15.49 -8.00 5.72
CA LYS A 77 -15.51 -8.88 6.89
C LYS A 77 -16.01 -10.28 6.55
N LYS A 78 -17.11 -10.39 5.78
CA LYS A 78 -17.69 -11.68 5.35
C LYS A 78 -16.68 -12.51 4.54
N LEU A 79 -15.96 -11.88 3.60
CA LEU A 79 -14.92 -12.53 2.81
C LEU A 79 -13.55 -12.62 3.53
N GLY A 80 -13.46 -12.12 4.77
CA GLY A 80 -12.23 -12.03 5.57
C GLY A 80 -11.15 -11.11 4.98
N LEU A 81 -11.52 -10.24 4.05
CA LEU A 81 -10.62 -9.34 3.34
C LEU A 81 -10.12 -8.22 4.25
N LYS A 82 -8.92 -7.70 3.98
CA LYS A 82 -8.25 -6.72 4.84
C LYS A 82 -7.96 -5.45 4.06
N HIS A 83 -8.32 -4.32 4.66
CA HIS A 83 -7.97 -3.00 4.18
C HIS A 83 -6.45 -2.85 4.01
N GLY A 84 -6.02 -2.20 2.92
CA GLY A 84 -4.63 -2.00 2.54
C GLY A 84 -3.88 -3.26 2.13
N SER A 85 -4.57 -4.40 1.97
CA SER A 85 -3.93 -5.65 1.54
C SER A 85 -4.04 -5.84 0.04
N ARG A 86 -3.03 -6.48 -0.54
CA ARG A 86 -2.97 -6.75 -1.97
C ARG A 86 -3.57 -8.10 -2.32
N TYR A 87 -4.37 -8.11 -3.38
CA TYR A 87 -5.02 -9.31 -3.89
C TYR A 87 -4.79 -9.45 -5.38
N ARG A 88 -4.63 -10.71 -5.81
CA ARG A 88 -4.79 -11.11 -7.19
C ARG A 88 -6.25 -11.50 -7.41
N LEU A 89 -6.90 -10.82 -8.34
CA LEU A 89 -8.23 -11.15 -8.80
C LEU A 89 -8.16 -12.07 -10.00
N THR A 90 -9.06 -13.05 -10.03
CA THR A 90 -9.34 -13.87 -11.20
C THR A 90 -10.83 -13.79 -11.47
N TYR A 91 -11.20 -13.36 -12.68
CA TYR A 91 -12.58 -13.33 -13.13
C TYR A 91 -12.84 -14.47 -14.12
N ASP A 92 -13.89 -15.23 -13.84
CA ASP A 92 -14.45 -16.23 -14.73
C ASP A 92 -15.77 -15.73 -15.31
N GLU A 93 -15.80 -15.55 -16.63
CA GLU A 93 -16.92 -14.97 -17.36
C GLU A 93 -18.07 -15.96 -17.49
N GLU A 94 -17.78 -17.26 -17.61
CA GLU A 94 -18.83 -18.30 -17.76
C GLU A 94 -19.69 -18.43 -16.51
N SER A 95 -19.07 -18.28 -15.34
CA SER A 95 -19.72 -18.42 -14.03
C SER A 95 -20.01 -17.08 -13.34
N ALA A 96 -19.60 -15.95 -13.95
CA ALA A 96 -19.62 -14.62 -13.36
C ALA A 96 -18.99 -14.55 -11.94
N GLN A 97 -17.89 -15.28 -11.73
CA GLN A 97 -17.21 -15.38 -10.44
C GLN A 97 -15.96 -14.52 -10.39
N LEU A 98 -15.85 -13.67 -9.37
CA LEU A 98 -14.66 -12.86 -9.09
C LEU A 98 -13.95 -13.38 -7.84
N MET A 99 -12.83 -14.07 -8.05
CA MET A 99 -12.10 -14.76 -7.00
C MET A 99 -10.94 -13.94 -6.44
N PHE A 100 -10.83 -13.85 -5.12
CA PHE A 100 -9.77 -13.14 -4.41
C PHE A 100 -8.69 -14.09 -3.90
N ASN A 101 -7.45 -13.90 -4.37
CA ASN A 101 -6.27 -14.61 -3.88
C ASN A 101 -5.32 -13.63 -3.19
N SER A 102 -4.96 -13.90 -1.94
CA SER A 102 -4.01 -13.06 -1.19
C SER A 102 -2.66 -13.05 -1.90
N MET A 103 -2.10 -11.85 -2.13
CA MET A 103 -0.78 -11.67 -2.72
C MET A 103 0.04 -10.71 -1.86
N PRO A 104 0.50 -11.15 -0.67
CA PRO A 104 1.17 -10.27 0.29
C PRO A 104 2.57 -9.83 -0.17
N THR A 105 3.07 -10.38 -1.26
CA THR A 105 4.41 -10.12 -1.77
C THR A 105 4.32 -9.55 -3.17
N SER A 106 4.98 -8.41 -3.39
CA SER A 106 5.13 -7.80 -4.72
C SER A 106 6.60 -7.61 -5.05
N ARG A 107 6.93 -7.68 -6.34
CA ARG A 107 8.30 -7.59 -6.83
C ARG A 107 8.40 -6.58 -7.95
N VAL A 108 9.38 -5.67 -7.88
CA VAL A 108 9.60 -4.59 -8.84
C VAL A 108 11.10 -4.47 -9.10
N ASN A 109 11.50 -4.30 -10.36
CA ASN A 109 12.89 -4.03 -10.71
C ASN A 109 13.12 -2.52 -10.71
N VAL A 110 14.08 -2.03 -9.93
CA VAL A 110 14.35 -0.59 -9.83
C VAL A 110 15.85 -0.30 -9.83
N PRO A 111 16.31 0.78 -10.49
CA PRO A 111 17.65 1.31 -10.29
C PRO A 111 17.83 1.84 -8.85
N ILE A 112 19.00 1.58 -8.26
CA ILE A 112 19.32 2.10 -6.93
C ILE A 112 20.16 3.37 -7.05
N THR A 113 19.63 4.46 -6.51
CA THR A 113 20.38 5.70 -6.34
C THR A 113 21.11 5.69 -4.99
N ILE A 114 22.42 5.94 -5.02
CA ILE A 114 23.23 6.02 -3.80
C ILE A 114 23.48 7.49 -3.43
N GLU A 115 22.90 7.93 -2.30
CA GLU A 115 23.12 9.26 -1.74
C GLU A 115 24.50 9.32 -1.06
N ARG A 116 25.38 10.21 -1.56
CA ARG A 116 26.74 10.41 -1.04
C ARG A 116 26.81 11.32 0.20
N SER A 117 25.72 12.00 0.54
CA SER A 117 25.70 12.95 1.67
C SER A 117 25.86 12.23 3.01
N GLN A 118 26.88 12.64 3.78
CA GLN A 118 27.15 12.06 5.11
C GLN A 118 26.12 12.46 6.18
N ASN A 119 25.31 13.50 5.94
CA ASN A 119 24.39 14.05 6.94
C ASN A 119 23.06 13.29 7.02
N ARG A 120 22.87 12.27 6.18
CA ARG A 120 21.59 11.58 5.96
C ARG A 120 21.70 10.07 6.24
N GLN A 121 22.47 9.74 7.28
CA GLN A 121 22.67 8.36 7.72
C GLN A 121 21.37 7.76 8.24
N ASN A 122 21.17 6.46 7.99
CA ASN A 122 20.09 5.64 8.55
C ASN A 122 18.65 5.91 8.04
N ARG A 123 18.49 6.35 6.80
CA ARG A 123 17.17 6.41 6.15
C ARG A 123 17.19 5.76 4.77
N VAL A 124 16.02 5.42 4.25
CA VAL A 124 15.78 5.02 2.86
C VAL A 124 14.71 5.94 2.31
N VAL A 125 14.89 6.44 1.09
CA VAL A 125 13.83 7.17 0.39
C VAL A 125 13.24 6.20 -0.63
N ILE A 126 11.92 6.06 -0.62
CA ILE A 126 11.17 5.30 -1.61
C ILE A 126 10.09 6.24 -2.12
N GLY A 127 10.11 6.54 -3.42
CA GLY A 127 9.08 7.31 -4.09
C GLY A 127 7.68 6.67 -3.89
N TYR A 128 6.64 7.50 -3.85
CA TYR A 128 5.28 7.05 -3.53
C TYR A 128 4.74 6.05 -4.56
N SER A 129 5.03 6.28 -5.85
CA SER A 129 4.65 5.41 -6.96
C SER A 129 5.31 4.02 -6.82
N LEU A 130 6.64 3.98 -6.57
CA LEU A 130 7.35 2.71 -6.33
C LEU A 130 6.85 1.99 -5.07
N LEU A 131 6.61 2.73 -3.99
CA LEU A 131 6.09 2.16 -2.76
C LEU A 131 4.72 1.52 -2.98
N SER A 132 3.85 2.20 -3.74
CA SER A 132 2.56 1.68 -4.16
C SER A 132 2.72 0.42 -5.02
N MET A 133 3.61 0.38 -6.01
CA MET A 133 3.89 -0.83 -6.79
C MET A 133 4.40 -2.01 -5.94
N LEU A 134 5.11 -1.76 -4.84
CA LEU A 134 5.56 -2.79 -3.89
C LEU A 134 4.45 -3.29 -2.95
N GLY A 135 3.27 -2.66 -2.96
CA GLY A 135 2.19 -2.94 -2.01
C GLY A 135 2.39 -2.24 -0.67
N GLY A 136 3.02 -1.07 -0.67
CA GLY A 136 2.97 -0.18 0.47
C GLY A 136 1.55 0.29 0.73
N THR A 137 1.17 0.36 2.00
CA THR A 137 -0.11 0.92 2.42
C THR A 137 -0.03 2.44 2.50
N GLU A 138 -1.17 3.12 2.44
CA GLU A 138 -1.31 4.58 2.68
C GLU A 138 -0.59 5.06 3.97
N ASN A 139 -0.53 4.19 4.99
CA ASN A 139 0.18 4.42 6.24
C ASN A 139 1.44 3.56 6.34
N PRO A 140 2.50 3.86 5.59
CA PRO A 140 3.70 3.03 5.60
C PRO A 140 4.41 3.13 6.96
N PRO A 141 5.14 2.08 7.38
CA PRO A 141 5.85 2.12 8.65
C PRO A 141 6.95 3.17 8.62
N SER A 142 7.14 3.88 9.74
CA SER A 142 8.25 4.86 9.88
C SER A 142 9.64 4.22 9.75
N GLN A 143 9.74 2.90 9.90
CA GLN A 143 10.97 2.12 9.77
C GLN A 143 10.75 0.92 8.85
N LEU A 144 11.67 0.73 7.91
CA LEU A 144 11.68 -0.38 6.97
C LEU A 144 12.84 -1.33 7.27
N ARG A 145 12.56 -2.63 7.30
CA ARG A 145 13.60 -3.67 7.39
C ARG A 145 13.98 -4.08 5.99
N ILE A 146 15.25 -3.93 5.65
CA ILE A 146 15.77 -4.25 4.33
C ILE A 146 16.78 -5.38 4.45
N LYS A 147 16.65 -6.41 3.62
CA LYS A 147 17.50 -7.60 3.67
C LYS A 147 18.13 -7.89 2.30
N LYS A 148 19.41 -8.26 2.30
CA LYS A 148 20.09 -8.86 1.15
C LYS A 148 21.04 -9.95 1.64
N GLY A 149 20.82 -11.18 1.18
CA GLY A 149 21.57 -12.34 1.69
C GLY A 149 21.49 -12.44 3.22
N PRO A 150 22.62 -12.55 3.94
CA PRO A 150 22.62 -12.62 5.41
C PRO A 150 22.43 -11.24 6.08
N THR A 151 22.65 -10.14 5.36
CA THR A 151 22.62 -8.79 5.92
C THR A 151 21.19 -8.29 6.04
N THR A 152 20.81 -7.82 7.23
CA THR A 152 19.55 -7.11 7.47
C THR A 152 19.82 -5.76 8.10
N LEU A 153 19.26 -4.69 7.51
CA LEU A 153 19.30 -3.33 8.00
C LEU A 153 17.91 -2.86 8.40
N LYS A 154 17.85 -1.90 9.31
CA LYS A 154 16.61 -1.24 9.73
C LYS A 154 16.81 0.26 9.51
N LEU A 155 16.15 0.81 8.50
CA LEU A 155 16.30 2.21 8.08
C LEU A 155 15.00 2.96 8.32
N ARG A 156 15.07 4.27 8.59
CA ARG A 156 13.88 5.13 8.61
C ARG A 156 13.35 5.28 7.17
N LEU A 157 12.08 4.98 6.94
CA LEU A 157 11.46 5.20 5.64
C LEU A 157 11.10 6.69 5.50
N VAL A 158 11.44 7.27 4.35
CA VAL A 158 11.01 8.60 3.94
C VAL A 158 10.30 8.43 2.60
N VAL A 159 9.06 8.90 2.53
CA VAL A 159 8.27 8.92 1.30
C VAL A 159 8.16 10.38 0.87
N PRO A 160 8.70 10.75 -0.29
CA PRO A 160 8.55 12.10 -0.84
C PRO A 160 7.08 12.46 -1.08
N GLU A 161 6.77 13.76 -1.11
CA GLU A 161 5.40 14.26 -1.36
C GLU A 161 4.96 14.07 -2.82
N ASN A 162 5.89 13.87 -3.74
CA ASN A 162 5.56 13.64 -5.16
C ASN A 162 4.99 12.23 -5.36
N GLU A 163 3.71 12.15 -5.71
CA GLU A 163 2.98 10.90 -5.89
C GLU A 163 3.50 10.04 -7.06
N LEU A 164 4.14 10.66 -8.05
CA LEU A 164 4.68 9.98 -9.22
C LEU A 164 6.14 9.55 -9.07
N ASP A 165 6.76 9.80 -7.90
CA ASP A 165 8.16 9.47 -7.68
C ASP A 165 8.37 7.94 -7.62
N GLU A 166 9.30 7.44 -8.43
CA GLU A 166 9.68 6.03 -8.52
C GLU A 166 11.07 5.76 -7.94
N ASP A 167 11.72 6.78 -7.37
CA ASP A 167 13.11 6.65 -6.94
C ASP A 167 13.26 5.73 -5.72
N PHE A 168 14.34 4.94 -5.75
CA PHE A 168 14.81 4.19 -4.59
C PHE A 168 16.21 4.69 -4.19
N VAL A 169 16.28 5.44 -3.09
CA VAL A 169 17.53 6.08 -2.63
C VAL A 169 18.02 5.47 -1.33
N LEU A 170 19.28 5.01 -1.34
CA LEU A 170 20.00 4.52 -0.16
C LEU A 170 21.20 5.40 0.18
N PRO A 171 21.51 5.61 1.48
CA PRO A 171 22.76 6.23 1.88
C PRO A 171 23.93 5.28 1.58
N SER A 172 25.06 5.84 1.16
CA SER A 172 26.27 5.10 0.80
C SER A 172 26.69 4.02 1.81
N GLN A 173 26.59 4.31 3.11
CA GLN A 173 26.92 3.35 4.17
C GLN A 173 25.98 2.13 4.20
N ALA A 174 24.68 2.33 3.93
CA ALA A 174 23.72 1.22 3.89
C ALA A 174 23.90 0.40 2.62
N ALA A 175 24.10 1.05 1.48
CA ALA A 175 24.42 0.39 0.21
C ALA A 175 25.69 -0.47 0.33
N ALA A 176 26.77 0.08 0.91
CA ALA A 176 28.01 -0.66 1.16
C ALA A 176 27.82 -1.88 2.07
N LYS A 177 27.06 -1.75 3.16
CA LYS A 177 26.72 -2.88 4.06
C LYS A 177 25.92 -3.97 3.36
N LEU A 178 25.05 -3.58 2.42
CA LEU A 178 24.31 -4.49 1.56
C LEU A 178 25.11 -4.92 0.33
N GLY A 179 26.36 -4.49 0.15
CA GLY A 179 27.14 -4.79 -1.06
C GLY A 179 26.41 -4.42 -2.35
N LEU A 180 25.78 -3.24 -2.40
CA LEU A 180 25.09 -2.67 -3.55
C LEU A 180 25.96 -1.59 -4.19
N ASN A 181 25.92 -1.51 -5.53
CA ASN A 181 26.65 -0.52 -6.31
C ASN A 181 25.67 0.47 -6.97
N SER A 182 26.13 1.70 -7.22
CA SER A 182 25.31 2.76 -7.86
C SER A 182 25.34 2.57 -9.38
N SER A 183 24.43 1.79 -9.93
CA SER A 183 24.20 1.62 -11.38
C SER A 183 23.28 0.44 -11.66
N ASP A 184 23.26 -0.52 -10.74
CA ASP A 184 22.65 -1.80 -10.99
C ASP A 184 21.15 -1.70 -10.65
N SER A 185 20.32 -2.10 -11.61
CA SER A 185 18.91 -2.37 -11.32
C SER A 185 18.83 -3.65 -10.49
N HIS A 186 17.96 -3.63 -9.49
CA HIS A 186 17.78 -4.75 -8.59
C HIS A 186 16.29 -5.05 -8.44
N TRP A 187 15.96 -6.35 -8.44
CA TRP A 187 14.64 -6.78 -8.01
C TRP A 187 14.45 -6.57 -6.50
N LEU A 188 13.59 -5.61 -6.18
CA LEU A 188 13.01 -5.42 -4.87
C LEU A 188 11.80 -6.33 -4.70
N GLU A 189 11.72 -7.03 -3.59
CA GLU A 189 10.55 -7.79 -3.18
C GLU A 189 10.09 -7.28 -1.82
N TYR A 190 8.84 -6.82 -1.70
CA TYR A 190 8.27 -6.39 -0.43
C TYR A 190 7.22 -7.38 0.04
N ASN A 191 7.31 -7.80 1.30
CA ASN A 191 6.32 -8.64 1.96
C ASN A 191 5.50 -7.80 2.96
N GLN A 192 4.22 -7.59 2.67
CA GLN A 192 3.29 -6.79 3.48
C GLN A 192 3.08 -7.36 4.89
N VAL A 193 3.19 -8.68 5.06
CA VAL A 193 2.95 -9.36 6.34
C VAL A 193 4.16 -9.16 7.27
N THR A 194 5.37 -9.40 6.77
CA THR A 194 6.60 -9.27 7.57
C THR A 194 7.15 -7.84 7.59
N ARG A 195 6.64 -6.96 6.72
CA ARG A 195 7.11 -5.60 6.46
C ARG A 195 8.61 -5.56 6.16
N MET A 196 9.07 -6.54 5.40
CA MET A 196 10.47 -6.69 5.02
C MET A 196 10.61 -6.50 3.50
N LEU A 197 11.58 -5.67 3.13
CA LEU A 197 12.00 -5.47 1.75
C LEU A 197 13.25 -6.33 1.51
N TYR A 198 13.24 -7.13 0.45
CA TYR A 198 14.34 -8.00 0.07
C TYR A 198 14.94 -7.53 -1.24
N PHE A 199 16.26 -7.47 -1.28
CA PHE A 199 17.00 -7.48 -2.54
C PHE A 199 17.18 -8.92 -2.97
N THR A 200 16.49 -9.28 -4.05
CA THR A 200 16.63 -10.59 -4.67
C THR A 200 17.67 -10.48 -5.78
N GLY A 201 18.65 -11.40 -5.81
CA GLY A 201 19.72 -11.36 -6.82
C GLY A 201 19.19 -11.75 -8.20
N ASP A 202 19.52 -10.97 -9.21
CA ASP A 202 19.17 -11.19 -10.61
C ASP A 202 20.09 -12.23 -11.25
N LYS A 203 19.54 -13.37 -11.65
CA LYS A 203 19.81 -14.02 -12.96
C LYS A 203 18.67 -14.94 -13.44
N SER A 204 17.59 -15.14 -12.69
CA SER A 204 16.45 -15.95 -13.17
C SER A 204 15.34 -15.04 -13.72
N HIS A 205 15.01 -15.27 -14.98
CA HIS A 205 13.97 -14.63 -15.80
C HIS A 205 12.63 -14.40 -15.07
N GLY A 206 12.50 -13.28 -14.35
CA GLY A 206 11.21 -12.77 -13.92
C GLY A 206 10.50 -12.05 -15.08
N PRO A 207 9.15 -11.97 -15.08
CA PRO A 207 8.42 -11.22 -16.09
C PRO A 207 8.94 -9.79 -16.08
N GLN A 208 9.57 -9.39 -17.19
CA GLN A 208 10.03 -8.02 -17.37
C GLN A 208 8.80 -7.14 -17.30
N HIS A 209 8.76 -6.26 -16.30
CA HIS A 209 7.90 -5.09 -16.37
C HIS A 209 8.45 -4.31 -17.57
N VAL A 210 7.75 -4.41 -18.70
CA VAL A 210 7.95 -3.48 -19.80
C VAL A 210 7.54 -2.16 -19.20
N SER A 211 8.52 -1.34 -18.79
CA SER A 211 8.32 0.10 -18.69
C SER A 211 7.66 0.45 -20.00
N GLN A 212 6.34 0.67 -20.00
CA GLN A 212 5.67 1.19 -21.17
C GLN A 212 6.37 2.51 -21.40
N GLY A 213 7.31 2.52 -22.36
CA GLY A 213 7.86 3.75 -22.86
C GLY A 213 6.64 4.54 -23.27
N PHE A 214 6.33 5.57 -22.50
CA PHE A 214 5.29 6.52 -22.83
C PHE A 214 5.55 6.89 -24.28
N ALA A 215 4.68 6.40 -25.17
CA ALA A 215 4.65 6.88 -26.53
C ALA A 215 4.59 8.39 -26.41
N GLU A 216 5.61 9.07 -26.95
CA GLU A 216 5.63 10.53 -27.03
C GLU A 216 4.23 10.97 -27.44
N GLN A 217 3.55 11.71 -26.56
CA GLN A 217 2.31 12.37 -26.92
C GLN A 217 2.58 13.11 -28.24
N PRO A 218 1.80 12.85 -29.31
CA PRO A 218 1.99 13.56 -30.56
C PRO A 218 1.87 15.05 -30.27
N LYS A 219 2.94 15.79 -30.58
CA LYS A 219 3.04 17.24 -30.42
C LYS A 219 1.76 17.87 -30.94
N GLN A 220 0.96 18.41 -30.03
CA GLN A 220 -0.25 19.15 -30.39
C GLN A 220 0.13 20.23 -31.39
N HIS A 221 -0.44 20.09 -32.58
CA HIS A 221 -0.32 21.04 -33.66
C HIS A 221 -0.91 22.36 -33.18
N LYS A 222 -0.06 23.39 -33.04
CA LYS A 222 -0.47 24.75 -32.70
C LYS A 222 -1.45 25.25 -33.76
N GLN A 223 -2.74 25.22 -33.47
CA GLN A 223 -3.71 26.00 -34.23
C GLN A 223 -3.57 27.48 -33.84
N PRO A 224 -3.54 28.41 -34.81
CA PRO A 224 -3.50 29.84 -34.52
C PRO A 224 -4.81 30.28 -33.87
N MET A 225 -4.67 30.87 -32.69
CA MET A 225 -5.73 31.49 -31.91
C MET A 225 -6.31 32.68 -32.70
N GLN A 226 -7.47 32.50 -33.33
CA GLN A 226 -8.26 33.61 -33.86
C GLN A 226 -8.90 34.36 -32.70
N GLN A 227 -8.39 35.56 -32.42
CA GLN A 227 -9.02 36.52 -31.51
C GLN A 227 -10.30 37.06 -32.15
N ALA A 228 -11.45 36.62 -31.65
CA ALA A 228 -12.72 37.29 -31.89
C ALA A 228 -13.09 38.13 -30.66
N ASN A 229 -12.89 39.44 -30.81
CA ASN A 229 -13.43 40.49 -29.96
C ASN A 229 -14.95 40.31 -29.77
N ARG A 230 -15.40 40.15 -28.51
CA ARG A 230 -16.76 40.55 -28.13
C ARG A 230 -16.73 41.28 -26.79
N SER A 231 -16.98 42.58 -26.90
CA SER A 231 -17.35 43.46 -25.80
C SER A 231 -18.66 43.01 -25.17
N ALA A 232 -18.66 42.80 -23.86
CA ALA A 232 -19.86 42.74 -23.05
C ALA A 232 -19.66 43.61 -21.80
N LYS A 233 -20.62 44.49 -21.56
CA LYS A 233 -20.65 45.50 -20.49
C LYS A 233 -20.78 44.84 -19.11
N PRO A 234 -20.23 45.44 -18.04
CA PRO A 234 -20.38 44.92 -16.69
C PRO A 234 -21.79 45.18 -16.14
N VAL A 235 -22.40 44.14 -15.57
CA VAL A 235 -23.56 44.20 -14.69
C VAL A 235 -23.04 44.27 -13.24
N PRO A 236 -23.53 45.18 -12.39
CA PRO A 236 -23.13 45.19 -10.98
C PRO A 236 -23.86 44.08 -10.23
N THR A 237 -23.11 43.18 -9.60
CA THR A 237 -23.67 42.21 -8.64
C THR A 237 -23.33 42.66 -7.23
N GLU A 238 -24.38 43.07 -6.51
CA GLU A 238 -24.37 43.42 -5.10
C GLU A 238 -23.95 42.21 -4.25
N TRP A 239 -22.86 42.36 -3.50
CA TRP A 239 -22.49 41.43 -2.43
C TRP A 239 -23.15 41.88 -1.13
N ASN A 240 -24.26 41.23 -0.78
CA ASN A 240 -24.88 41.36 0.53
C ASN A 240 -24.04 40.57 1.55
N THR A 241 -23.16 41.28 2.26
CA THR A 241 -22.39 40.74 3.39
C THR A 241 -23.25 40.85 4.64
N GLN A 242 -23.94 39.77 5.00
CA GLN A 242 -24.65 39.68 6.27
C GLN A 242 -23.66 39.34 7.38
N GLN A 243 -23.09 40.38 7.97
CA GLN A 243 -22.34 40.31 9.23
C GLN A 243 -23.30 39.94 10.36
N GLN A 244 -23.12 38.76 10.97
CA GLN A 244 -23.70 38.48 12.28
C GLN A 244 -22.63 38.67 13.36
N ASN A 245 -22.85 39.74 14.12
CA ASN A 245 -22.21 40.08 15.38
C ASN A 245 -22.37 38.93 16.38
N ARG A 246 -21.26 38.46 16.95
CA ARG A 246 -21.24 37.85 18.29
C ARG A 246 -20.26 38.60 19.17
N THR A 247 -20.87 39.36 20.06
CA THR A 247 -20.34 40.08 21.21
C THR A 247 -19.58 39.13 22.14
N PHE A 248 -18.28 39.38 22.33
CA PHE A 248 -17.51 38.81 23.44
C PHE A 248 -17.47 39.82 24.57
N SER A 249 -18.23 39.54 25.63
CA SER A 249 -18.15 40.26 26.90
C SER A 249 -16.99 39.71 27.71
N ALA A 250 -16.02 40.59 27.98
CA ALA A 250 -14.94 40.36 28.92
C ALA A 250 -15.44 40.41 30.37
N THR A 251 -14.94 39.52 31.23
CA THR A 251 -14.61 39.80 32.65
C THR A 251 -14.02 38.54 33.30
N GLY A 252 -12.87 38.67 33.96
CA GLY A 252 -12.46 37.73 35.02
C GLY A 252 -11.06 37.11 34.92
N LYS A 253 -10.01 37.89 35.23
CA LYS A 253 -8.84 37.38 36.00
C LYS A 253 -9.29 37.27 37.47
N PRO A 254 -8.79 36.35 38.33
CA PRO A 254 -7.35 36.23 38.63
C PRO A 254 -6.80 34.86 39.07
N ARG A 255 -5.47 34.84 39.33
CA ARG A 255 -4.72 34.03 40.33
C ARG A 255 -4.45 32.57 39.95
N SER A 256 -3.24 32.18 39.52
CA SER A 256 -1.99 32.01 40.28
C SER A 256 -2.11 31.13 41.53
N THR A 257 -1.86 29.83 41.37
CA THR A 257 -1.14 28.98 42.36
C THR A 257 -0.62 27.71 41.67
N ASN A 258 0.70 27.51 41.71
CA ASN A 258 1.36 26.23 41.46
C ASN A 258 0.86 25.16 42.45
N PRO A 259 0.67 23.92 42.00
CA PRO A 259 0.83 22.76 42.87
C PRO A 259 2.16 22.06 42.58
N THR A 260 3.05 22.18 43.54
CA THR A 260 4.15 21.26 43.85
C THR A 260 3.61 19.82 43.89
N VAL A 261 3.99 18.98 42.93
CA VAL A 261 3.72 17.54 43.00
C VAL A 261 4.92 16.85 43.63
N ASN A 262 4.70 16.39 44.85
CA ASN A 262 5.63 15.62 45.66
C ASN A 262 5.99 14.29 44.97
N ARG A 263 7.30 14.09 44.80
CA ARG A 263 7.96 12.79 44.66
C ARG A 263 7.56 11.90 45.85
N THR A 264 6.88 10.79 45.59
CA THR A 264 6.85 9.65 46.50
C THR A 264 7.48 8.45 45.81
N ALA A 265 8.67 8.08 46.29
CA ALA A 265 9.37 6.88 45.89
C ALA A 265 8.58 5.65 46.37
N LYS A 266 8.06 4.87 45.44
CA LYS A 266 7.52 3.54 45.73
C LYS A 266 8.62 2.51 45.49
N LYS A 267 9.26 2.09 46.60
CA LYS A 267 10.03 0.84 46.68
C LYS A 267 9.09 -0.30 46.31
N THR A 268 9.33 -0.98 45.20
CA THR A 268 8.72 -2.29 44.91
C THR A 268 9.77 -3.35 45.16
N ALA A 269 9.47 -4.21 46.12
CA ALA A 269 10.30 -5.31 46.55
C ALA A 269 10.44 -6.36 45.44
N ALA A 270 11.61 -6.99 45.42
CA ALA A 270 11.91 -8.16 44.61
C ALA A 270 10.96 -9.32 44.95
N VAL A 271 10.23 -9.81 43.95
CA VAL A 271 9.54 -11.09 44.03
C VAL A 271 10.42 -12.12 43.34
N THR A 272 11.13 -12.88 44.18
CA THR A 272 11.81 -14.12 43.81
C THR A 272 10.74 -15.16 43.47
N ALA A 273 10.47 -15.36 42.18
CA ALA A 273 9.64 -16.46 41.71
C ALA A 273 10.45 -17.75 41.66
N GLN A 274 10.12 -18.67 42.56
CA GLN A 274 10.60 -20.04 42.63
C GLN A 274 10.37 -20.77 41.30
N ARG A 275 11.45 -21.30 40.72
CA ARG A 275 11.43 -22.40 39.76
C ARG A 275 10.92 -23.67 40.46
N LYS A 276 9.68 -24.08 40.16
CA LYS A 276 9.23 -25.48 40.14
C LYS A 276 8.97 -25.78 38.66
N GLY A 277 9.69 -26.65 37.97
CA GLY A 277 9.85 -28.06 38.30
C GLY A 277 8.61 -28.80 37.78
N SER A 278 8.59 -29.14 36.49
CA SER A 278 7.56 -29.98 35.86
C SER A 278 8.10 -30.60 34.56
N PRO A 279 7.63 -31.79 34.18
CA PRO A 279 8.50 -32.87 33.76
C PRO A 279 8.66 -33.00 32.25
N PHE A 280 9.77 -33.64 31.88
CA PHE A 280 10.01 -34.27 30.59
C PHE A 280 8.79 -35.10 30.15
N TRP A 281 8.21 -34.75 29.01
CA TRP A 281 7.37 -35.66 28.23
C TRP A 281 8.25 -36.32 27.18
N ILE A 282 8.40 -37.64 27.32
CA ILE A 282 9.00 -38.55 26.36
C ILE A 282 7.98 -38.75 25.25
N ASN A 283 8.29 -38.34 24.02
CA ASN A 283 7.51 -38.73 22.85
C ASN A 283 7.79 -40.21 22.53
N PRO A 284 6.77 -41.08 22.43
CA PRO A 284 6.97 -42.44 21.94
C PRO A 284 7.27 -42.42 20.43
N MET A 285 8.29 -43.19 20.08
CA MET A 285 8.63 -43.62 18.72
C MET A 285 7.38 -44.11 17.97
N VAL A 286 7.11 -43.50 16.82
CA VAL A 286 6.23 -44.07 15.80
C VAL A 286 7.00 -45.19 15.11
N VAL A 287 6.59 -46.43 15.38
CA VAL A 287 6.99 -47.63 14.64
C VAL A 287 6.35 -47.56 13.26
N VAL A 288 7.17 -47.55 12.22
CA VAL A 288 6.74 -47.72 10.82
C VAL A 288 6.66 -49.22 10.52
N PRO A 289 5.48 -49.79 10.19
CA PRO A 289 5.40 -51.16 9.68
C PRO A 289 5.77 -51.18 8.19
N GLY A 290 6.61 -52.17 7.84
CA GLY A 290 7.22 -52.33 6.54
C GLY A 290 6.27 -52.68 5.41
N SER A 291 6.61 -52.17 4.23
CA SER A 291 6.10 -52.61 2.94
C SER A 291 6.77 -53.93 2.55
N ARG A 292 5.97 -55.01 2.49
CA ARG A 292 6.31 -56.23 1.74
C ARG A 292 6.31 -55.90 0.25
N THR A 293 7.47 -55.98 -0.38
CA THR A 293 7.58 -56.14 -1.83
C THR A 293 7.21 -57.57 -2.21
N ASN A 294 6.25 -57.70 -3.12
CA ASN A 294 5.98 -58.92 -3.86
C ASN A 294 6.41 -58.68 -5.31
N ARG A 295 7.28 -59.57 -5.79
CA ARG A 295 7.87 -59.69 -7.14
C ARG A 295 8.99 -58.72 -7.50
#